data_AF-A0A238WWY0-F1
#
_entry.id   AF-A0A238WWY0-F1
#
_cell.length_a   1.000
_cell.length_b   1.000
_cell.length_c   1.000
_cell.angle_alpha   90.00
_cell.angle_beta   90.00
_cell.angle_gamma   90.00
#
_symmetry.space_group_name_H-M   'P 1'
#
loop_
_entity.id
_entity.type
_entity.pdbx_description
1 polymer ?
#
loop_
_entity_poly.entity_id
_entity_poly.type
_entity_poly.pdbx_seq_one_letter_code
_entity_poly.pdbx_strand_id
1 'polypeptide(L)' 'MSIVAGDTVLVDIEGGEMQMRSLSQMVARAQPILRRHVPDDISLADKLIAHRRREEEPG' A
#
# COMPACT_ATOMS: atom_id res chain seq x y z
N MET A 1 -11.63 3.10 12.81
CA MET A 1 -12.80 2.50 12.13
C MET A 1 -12.47 1.06 11.83
N SER A 2 -13.32 0.09 12.20
CA SER A 2 -13.07 -1.37 12.14
C SER A 2 -13.14 -1.93 10.71
N ILE A 3 -12.64 -3.15 10.49
CA ILE A 3 -12.89 -3.94 9.27
C ILE A 3 -14.39 -4.25 9.19
N VAL A 4 -15.00 -4.04 8.02
CA VAL A 4 -16.40 -4.38 7.75
C VAL A 4 -16.52 -5.45 6.66
N ALA A 5 -17.69 -6.11 6.60
CA ALA A 5 -17.95 -7.11 5.58
C ALA A 5 -17.89 -6.48 4.17
N GLY A 6 -17.10 -7.08 3.28
CA GLY A 6 -16.83 -6.57 1.94
C GLY A 6 -15.49 -5.81 1.82
N ASP A 7 -14.79 -5.54 2.91
CA ASP A 7 -13.46 -4.94 2.86
C ASP A 7 -12.41 -5.91 2.33
N THR A 8 -11.49 -5.38 1.50
CA THR A 8 -10.26 -6.10 1.15
C THR A 8 -9.27 -6.03 2.32
N VAL A 9 -8.91 -7.18 2.85
CA VAL A 9 -7.94 -7.33 3.95
C VAL A 9 -6.69 -8.03 3.45
N LEU A 10 -5.55 -7.63 4.00
CA LEU A 10 -4.31 -8.39 3.89
C LEU A 10 -4.18 -9.28 5.12
N VAL A 11 -3.92 -10.56 4.88
CA VAL A 11 -3.67 -11.55 5.93
C VAL A 11 -2.19 -11.92 5.84
N ASP A 12 -1.50 -11.81 6.97
CA ASP A 12 -0.11 -12.20 7.11
C ASP A 12 0.03 -13.17 8.29
N ILE A 13 1.01 -14.08 8.22
CA ILE A 13 1.31 -14.99 9.32
C ILE A 13 2.75 -14.71 9.75
N GLU A 14 2.88 -13.95 10.84
CA GLU A 14 4.16 -13.59 11.43
C GLU A 14 4.27 -14.27 12.81
N GLY A 15 5.36 -15.02 13.04
CA GLY A 15 5.60 -15.67 14.34
C GLY A 15 4.59 -16.76 14.73
N GLY A 16 3.85 -17.30 13.77
CA GLY A 16 2.79 -18.30 14.03
C GLY A 16 1.44 -17.68 14.39
N GLU A 17 1.31 -16.35 14.39
CA GLU A 17 0.05 -15.65 14.59
C GLU A 17 -0.48 -15.08 13.28
N MET A 18 -1.79 -15.23 13.07
CA MET A 18 -2.49 -14.63 11.93
C MET A 18 -2.82 -13.17 12.23
N GLN A 19 -2.23 -12.27 11.47
CA GLN A 19 -2.47 -10.83 11.54
C GLN A 19 -3.34 -10.42 10.34
N MET A 20 -4.51 -9.85 10.63
CA MET A 20 -5.36 -9.25 9.60
C MET A 20 -5.29 -7.74 9.68
N ARG A 21 -4.97 -7.09 8.56
CA ARG A 21 -4.93 -5.63 8.46
C ARG A 21 -5.75 -5.17 7.27
N SER A 22 -6.54 -4.11 7.47
CA SER A 22 -7.26 -3.48 6.36
C SER A 22 -6.27 -2.75 5.47
N LEU A 23 -6.35 -3.00 4.16
CA LEU A 23 -5.46 -2.35 3.18
C LEU A 23 -5.62 -0.83 3.22
N SER A 24 -6.85 -0.34 3.32
CA SER A 24 -7.14 1.11 3.38
C SER A 24 -6.51 1.76 4.62
N GLN A 25 -6.49 1.07 5.77
CA GLN A 25 -5.83 1.56 6.98
C GLN A 25 -4.31 1.60 6.83
N MET A 26 -3.71 0.58 6.20
CA MET A 26 -2.27 0.57 5.95
C MET A 26 -1.85 1.72 5.04
N VAL A 27 -2.61 1.95 3.96
CA VAL A 27 -2.40 3.06 3.03
C VAL A 27 -2.58 4.41 3.75
N ALA A 28 -3.63 4.58 4.53
CA ALA A 28 -3.88 5.81 5.29
C ALA A 28 -2.77 6.12 6.31
N ARG A 29 -2.15 5.09 6.91
CA ARG A 29 -1.01 5.25 7.81
C ARG A 29 0.28 5.65 7.07
N ALA A 30 0.46 5.14 5.85
CA ALA A 30 1.64 5.43 5.03
C ALA A 30 1.59 6.82 4.37
N GLN A 31 0.40 7.27 3.93
CA GLN A 31 0.20 8.57 3.27
C GLN A 31 0.85 9.77 3.99
N PRO A 32 0.66 10.00 5.31
CA PRO A 32 1.26 11.15 5.98
C PRO A 32 2.78 11.05 6.13
N ILE A 33 3.34 9.84 6.15
CA ILE A 33 4.80 9.63 6.18
C ILE A 33 5.38 10.00 4.80
N LEU A 34 4.76 9.49 3.74
CA LEU A 34 5.19 9.74 2.37
C LEU A 34 5.04 11.20 1.97
N ARG A 35 3.99 11.89 2.44
CA ARG A 35 3.80 13.34 2.22
C ARG A 35 4.95 14.22 2.71
N ARG A 36 5.78 13.76 3.65
CA ARG A 36 6.98 14.49 4.09
C ARG A 36 8.14 14.40 3.11
N HIS A 37 8.09 13.44 2.18
CA HIS A 37 9.18 13.10 1.28
C HIS A 37 8.80 13.26 -0.20
N VAL A 38 7.51 13.41 -0.50
CA VAL A 38 6.98 13.56 -1.86
C VAL A 38 6.54 15.02 -2.05
N PRO A 39 7.12 15.72 -3.04
CA PRO A 39 6.65 17.05 -3.45
C PRO A 39 5.17 17.03 -3.89
N ASP A 40 4.43 18.09 -3.59
CA ASP A 40 2.98 18.17 -3.88
C ASP A 40 2.63 18.12 -5.39
N ASP A 41 3.59 18.41 -6.26
CA ASP A 41 3.41 18.39 -7.72
C ASP A 41 3.63 16.99 -8.35
N ILE A 42 4.03 15.99 -7.55
CA ILE A 42 4.37 14.67 -8.06
C ILE A 42 3.39 13.62 -7.53
N SER A 43 2.71 12.94 -8.46
CA SER A 43 2.00 11.70 -8.15
C SER A 43 2.98 10.53 -8.01
N LEU A 44 3.33 10.19 -6.78
CA LEU A 44 4.18 9.02 -6.49
C LEU A 44 3.51 7.71 -6.98
N ALA A 45 2.19 7.63 -6.91
CA ALA A 45 1.44 6.46 -7.39
C ALA A 45 1.67 6.23 -8.89
N ASP A 46 1.58 7.28 -9.71
CA ASP A 46 1.82 7.17 -11.16
C ASP A 46 3.25 6.74 -11.46
N LYS A 47 4.23 7.24 -10.70
CA LYS A 47 5.63 6.82 -10.85
C LYS A 47 5.84 5.34 -10.48
N LEU A 48 5.23 4.86 -9.41
CA LEU A 48 5.33 3.46 -8.98
C LEU A 48 4.62 2.51 -9.95
N ILE A 49 3.45 2.89 -10.46
CA ILE A 49 2.71 2.11 -11.46
C ILE A 49 3.51 2.06 -12.77
N ALA A 50 4.06 3.19 -13.21
CA ALA A 50 4.91 3.26 -14.41
C ALA A 50 6.20 2.44 -14.24
N HIS A 51 6.79 2.44 -13.04
CA HIS A 51 7.97 1.63 -12.74
C HIS A 51 7.65 0.14 -12.80
N ARG A 52 6.56 -0.30 -12.14
CA ARG A 52 6.13 -1.70 -12.17
C ARG A 52 5.87 -2.20 -13.60
N ARG A 53 5.24 -1.39 -14.44
CA ARG A 53 5.01 -1.74 -15.86
C ARG A 53 6.30 -1.91 -16.66
N ARG A 54 7.38 -1.23 -16.28
CA ARG A 54 8.71 -1.38 -16.92
C ARG A 54 9.48 -2.57 -16.38
N GLU A 55 9.28 -2.94 -15.11
CA GLU A 55 9.90 -4.13 -14.52
C GLU A 55 9.24 -5.43 -14.98
N GLU A 56 8.02 -5.36 -15.53
CA GLU A 56 7.29 -6.48 -16.13
C GLU A 56 7.66 -6.74 -17.62
N GLU A 57 8.64 -6.02 -18.18
CA GLU A 57 9.34 -6.41 -19.42
C GLU A 57 10.58 -7.26 -19.05
N PRO A 58 10.46 -8.61 -18.98
CA PRO A 58 11.63 -9.47 -18.84
C PRO A 58 12.48 -9.36 -20.10
N GLY A 59 13.74 -8.93 -19.93
CA GLY A 59 14.81 -9.20 -20.89
C GLY A 59 15.25 -10.66 -20.84
#